data_AF-A0A377NHN9-F1
#
_entry.id   AF-A0A377NHN9-F1
#
_cell.length_a   1.000
_cell.length_b   1.000
_cell.length_c   1.000
_cell.angle_alpha   90.00
_cell.angle_beta   90.00
_cell.angle_gamma   90.00
#
_symmetry.space_group_name_H-M   'P 1'
#
loop_
_entity.id
_entity.type
_entity.pdbx_description
1 polymer ?
#
loop_
_entity_poly.entity_id
_entity_poly.type
_entity_poly.pdbx_seq_one_letter_code
_entity_poly.pdbx_strand_id
1 'polypeptide(L)'
;MFREYIIQFARQVDVELTGDPIVIGNNGAKLIFLGTNSNTAQSHNGDLYVDEIFWIPNFQKLRKVASGMASQEHLRTTYFSTPSALTHGAYPFWSGELFNKGREDRNDRIELDISHHALAKGQLCGDGQWRQIVTIEDALAGGCNLFNIDTLKQENSAEDFRNLFMCEFVDDQASVFPFVELQRCMVESAEEWEDFSPFATRPFGYRAVWIGYDPSHTGDSAGCAVLAPPPGRRRQIPRAGTPTSGKGMDFAAQAKSIEELTKRYLRGIHRH
;
A
#
# COMPACT_ATOMS: atom_id res chain seq x y z
N MET A 1 -10.84 -1.66 5.29
CA MET A 1 -10.60 -0.36 4.64
C MET A 1 -11.64 -0.07 3.56
N PHE A 2 -11.46 -0.48 2.30
CA PHE A 2 -12.37 -0.08 1.21
C PHE A 2 -13.85 -0.41 1.43
N ARG A 3 -14.16 -1.63 1.91
CA ARG A 3 -15.54 -2.03 2.29
C ARG A 3 -16.15 -1.12 3.35
N GLU A 4 -15.36 -0.71 4.33
CA GLU A 4 -15.83 0.12 5.43
C GLU A 4 -16.18 1.53 4.96
N TYR A 5 -15.35 2.13 4.10
CA TYR A 5 -15.66 3.44 3.50
C TYR A 5 -16.94 3.43 2.70
N ILE A 6 -17.17 2.40 1.87
CA ILE A 6 -18.41 2.29 1.09
C ILE A 6 -19.63 2.19 2.01
N ILE A 7 -19.54 1.39 3.08
CA ILE A 7 -20.63 1.27 4.06
C ILE A 7 -20.87 2.60 4.78
N GLN A 8 -19.81 3.29 5.21
CA GLN A 8 -19.93 4.58 5.88
C GLN A 8 -20.50 5.66 4.96
N PHE A 9 -20.08 5.70 3.69
CA PHE A 9 -20.61 6.63 2.69
C PHE A 9 -22.09 6.39 2.43
N ALA A 10 -22.51 5.13 2.26
CA ALA A 10 -23.92 4.80 2.09
C ALA A 10 -24.78 5.23 3.30
N ARG A 11 -24.25 5.13 4.52
CA ARG A 11 -24.92 5.61 5.73
C ARG A 11 -25.14 7.12 5.77
N GLN A 12 -24.32 7.92 5.08
CA GLN A 12 -24.53 9.38 5.01
C GLN A 12 -25.81 9.75 4.24
N VAL A 13 -26.35 8.82 3.45
CA VAL A 13 -27.60 8.96 2.70
C VAL A 13 -28.65 7.94 3.17
N ASP A 14 -28.58 7.53 4.43
CA ASP A 14 -29.52 6.62 5.11
C ASP A 14 -29.68 5.23 4.43
N VAL A 15 -28.65 4.77 3.71
CA VAL A 15 -28.61 3.43 3.10
C VAL A 15 -27.78 2.49 3.96
N GLU A 16 -28.39 1.40 4.43
CA GLU A 16 -27.68 0.33 5.13
C GLU A 16 -27.21 -0.75 4.15
N LEU A 17 -25.88 -0.93 4.04
CA LEU A 17 -25.26 -1.97 3.25
C LEU A 17 -24.80 -3.13 4.15
N THR A 18 -25.35 -4.32 3.93
CA THR A 18 -25.03 -5.54 4.69
C THR A 18 -24.82 -6.74 3.77
N GLY A 19 -24.23 -7.81 4.31
CA GLY A 19 -23.96 -9.06 3.59
C GLY A 19 -22.52 -9.22 3.09
N ASP A 20 -22.25 -10.41 2.57
CA ASP A 20 -21.02 -10.80 1.89
C ASP A 20 -21.34 -11.91 0.85
N PRO A 21 -21.53 -11.57 -0.45
CA PRO A 21 -21.43 -10.23 -1.04
C PRO A 21 -22.57 -9.30 -0.61
N ILE A 22 -22.34 -7.98 -0.70
CA ILE A 22 -23.38 -6.98 -0.45
C ILE A 22 -24.28 -6.90 -1.69
N VAL A 23 -25.59 -7.11 -1.52
CA VAL A 23 -26.56 -6.99 -2.61
C VAL A 23 -27.21 -5.61 -2.54
N ILE A 24 -27.16 -4.85 -3.64
CA ILE A 24 -27.73 -3.50 -3.72
C ILE A 24 -29.12 -3.57 -4.35
N GLY A 25 -30.12 -3.11 -3.60
CA GLY A 25 -31.50 -2.97 -4.09
C GLY A 25 -32.11 -4.28 -4.59
N ASN A 26 -33.16 -4.16 -5.41
CA ASN A 26 -33.97 -5.30 -5.84
C ASN A 26 -33.56 -5.87 -7.20
N ASN A 27 -32.58 -5.27 -7.89
CA ASN A 27 -32.14 -5.69 -9.22
C ASN A 27 -31.02 -6.74 -9.20
N GLY A 28 -30.53 -7.12 -8.01
CA GLY A 28 -29.52 -8.16 -7.84
C GLY A 28 -28.08 -7.72 -8.10
N ALA A 29 -27.80 -6.42 -8.19
CA ALA A 29 -26.43 -5.90 -8.25
C ALA A 29 -25.65 -6.29 -6.99
N LYS A 30 -24.36 -6.64 -7.13
CA LYS A 30 -23.53 -7.13 -6.02
C LYS A 30 -22.23 -6.36 -5.92
N LEU A 31 -21.83 -6.03 -4.70
CA LEU A 31 -20.46 -5.65 -4.35
C LEU A 31 -19.76 -6.87 -3.76
N ILE A 32 -18.73 -7.33 -4.45
CA ILE A 32 -17.90 -8.46 -4.03
C ILE A 32 -16.54 -7.88 -3.67
N PHE A 33 -16.11 -8.08 -2.42
CA PHE A 33 -14.82 -7.60 -1.94
C PHE A 33 -13.83 -8.75 -2.01
N LEU A 34 -12.78 -8.57 -2.81
CA LEU A 34 -11.74 -9.57 -3.00
C LEU A 34 -10.43 -9.05 -2.40
N GLY A 35 -9.68 -9.95 -1.76
CA GLY A 35 -8.30 -9.66 -1.39
C GLY A 35 -7.40 -9.50 -2.63
N THR A 36 -6.23 -8.91 -2.45
CA THR A 36 -5.22 -8.72 -3.52
C THR A 36 -4.48 -10.01 -3.90
N ASN A 37 -4.95 -11.17 -3.43
CA ASN A 37 -4.42 -12.47 -3.81
C ASN A 37 -4.98 -12.89 -5.18
N SER A 38 -4.09 -13.10 -6.15
CA SER A 38 -4.46 -13.49 -7.52
C SER A 38 -5.30 -14.77 -7.62
N ASN A 39 -5.26 -15.64 -6.61
CA ASN A 39 -5.92 -16.95 -6.67
C ASN A 39 -7.44 -16.88 -6.52
N THR A 40 -7.99 -15.82 -5.92
CA THR A 40 -9.43 -15.67 -5.68
C THR A 40 -10.14 -14.83 -6.74
N ALA A 41 -9.39 -14.16 -7.64
CA ALA A 41 -9.92 -13.19 -8.58
C ALA A 41 -10.52 -13.78 -9.89
N GLN A 42 -10.51 -15.11 -10.09
CA GLN A 42 -10.81 -15.70 -11.41
C GLN A 42 -12.29 -15.97 -11.71
N SER A 43 -13.17 -16.04 -10.69
CA SER A 43 -14.51 -16.61 -10.88
C SER A 43 -15.64 -15.59 -11.06
N HIS A 44 -15.36 -14.29 -10.93
CA HIS A 44 -16.38 -13.26 -10.97
C HIS A 44 -16.36 -12.49 -12.29
N ASN A 45 -17.54 -12.00 -12.71
CA ASN A 45 -17.71 -11.12 -13.86
C ASN A 45 -18.48 -9.87 -13.42
N GLY A 46 -17.98 -8.70 -13.81
CA GLY A 46 -18.55 -7.41 -13.44
C GLY A 46 -17.52 -6.28 -13.59
N ASP A 47 -17.91 -5.06 -13.20
CA ASP A 47 -16.98 -3.94 -13.11
C ASP A 47 -15.89 -4.25 -12.08
N LEU A 48 -14.65 -3.88 -12.41
CA LEU A 48 -13.48 -4.13 -11.59
C LEU A 48 -12.93 -2.81 -11.05
N TYR A 49 -12.85 -2.70 -9.73
CA TYR A 49 -12.22 -1.59 -9.02
C TYR A 49 -11.01 -2.12 -8.27
N VAL A 50 -9.84 -1.55 -8.55
CA VAL A 50 -8.58 -1.95 -7.91
C VAL A 50 -7.96 -0.73 -7.25
N ASP A 51 -7.94 -0.75 -5.93
CA ASP A 51 -7.37 0.27 -5.06
C ASP A 51 -5.86 0.05 -4.87
N GLU A 52 -5.14 1.13 -4.57
CA GLU A 52 -3.72 1.17 -4.21
C GLU A 52 -2.79 0.36 -5.14
N ILE A 53 -2.98 0.44 -6.45
CA ILE A 53 -2.19 -0.34 -7.42
C ILE A 53 -0.67 -0.15 -7.31
N PHE A 54 -0.19 0.98 -6.81
CA PHE A 54 1.24 1.26 -6.60
C PHE A 54 1.81 0.68 -5.29
N TRP A 55 0.95 0.06 -4.49
CA TRP A 55 1.30 -0.62 -3.24
C TRP A 55 1.03 -2.13 -3.29
N ILE A 56 0.42 -2.63 -4.37
CA ILE A 56 0.18 -4.06 -4.57
C ILE A 56 1.48 -4.77 -4.99
N PRO A 57 2.00 -5.71 -4.17
CA PRO A 57 3.12 -6.54 -4.58
C PRO A 57 2.75 -7.39 -5.80
N ASN A 58 3.67 -7.53 -6.76
CA ASN A 58 3.44 -8.29 -7.99
C ASN A 58 2.19 -7.84 -8.79
N PHE A 59 1.91 -6.53 -8.83
CA PHE A 59 0.78 -5.94 -9.55
C PHE A 59 0.50 -6.56 -10.93
N GLN A 60 1.53 -6.82 -11.74
CA GLN A 60 1.36 -7.41 -13.08
C GLN A 60 0.68 -8.79 -13.06
N LYS A 61 0.94 -9.61 -12.04
CA LYS A 61 0.28 -10.90 -11.87
C LYS A 61 -1.20 -10.70 -11.53
N LEU A 62 -1.50 -9.82 -10.57
CA LEU A 62 -2.88 -9.51 -10.21
C LEU A 62 -3.65 -8.97 -11.41
N ARG A 63 -3.10 -7.97 -12.10
CA ARG A 63 -3.72 -7.37 -13.28
C ARG A 63 -4.04 -8.41 -14.35
N LYS A 64 -3.09 -9.29 -14.67
CA LYS A 64 -3.28 -10.33 -15.70
C LYS A 64 -4.44 -11.27 -15.35
N VAL A 65 -4.63 -11.58 -14.07
CA VAL A 65 -5.70 -12.47 -13.62
C VAL A 65 -7.03 -11.71 -13.54
N ALA A 66 -7.03 -10.51 -12.95
CA ALA A 66 -8.22 -9.70 -12.75
C ALA A 66 -8.78 -9.14 -14.07
N SER A 67 -7.95 -8.92 -15.10
CA SER A 67 -8.41 -8.39 -16.39
C SER A 67 -9.46 -9.26 -17.09
N GLY A 68 -9.55 -10.56 -16.74
CA GLY A 68 -10.60 -11.43 -17.25
C GLY A 68 -12.00 -11.08 -16.74
N MET A 69 -12.10 -10.50 -15.53
CA MET A 69 -13.37 -10.24 -14.83
C MET A 69 -14.24 -9.21 -15.56
N ALA A 70 -13.61 -8.18 -16.11
CA ALA A 70 -14.26 -7.05 -16.78
C ALA A 70 -13.96 -7.03 -18.30
N SER A 71 -13.87 -8.22 -18.92
CA SER A 71 -13.49 -8.38 -20.34
C SER A 71 -14.61 -8.08 -21.34
N GLN A 72 -15.86 -7.95 -20.88
CA GLN A 72 -17.00 -7.64 -21.75
C GLN A 72 -17.07 -6.12 -21.99
N GLU A 73 -17.47 -5.71 -23.20
CA GLU A 73 -17.45 -4.30 -23.65
C GLU A 73 -18.20 -3.33 -22.74
N HIS A 74 -19.29 -3.78 -22.11
CA HIS A 74 -20.10 -2.95 -21.23
C HIS A 74 -19.56 -2.83 -19.81
N LEU A 75 -18.48 -3.57 -19.47
CA LEU A 75 -17.85 -3.57 -18.16
C LEU A 75 -16.63 -2.65 -18.14
N ARG A 76 -16.38 -2.05 -16.99
CA ARG A 76 -15.26 -1.11 -16.78
C ARG A 76 -14.27 -1.66 -15.78
N THR A 77 -12.99 -1.43 -16.06
CA THR A 77 -11.92 -1.55 -15.05
C THR A 77 -11.45 -0.16 -14.64
N THR A 78 -11.40 0.10 -13.33
CA THR A 78 -10.94 1.36 -12.75
C THR A 78 -9.83 1.08 -11.75
N TYR A 79 -8.68 1.71 -11.98
CA TYR A 79 -7.52 1.67 -11.09
C TYR A 79 -7.35 3.03 -10.43
N PHE A 80 -7.09 3.05 -9.14
CA PHE A 80 -6.79 4.26 -8.37
C PHE A 80 -5.73 3.94 -7.32
N SER A 81 -4.91 4.92 -6.99
CA SER A 81 -3.77 4.75 -6.08
C SER A 81 -3.12 6.09 -5.78
N THR A 82 -2.44 6.18 -4.65
CA THR A 82 -1.35 7.14 -4.47
C THR A 82 -0.09 6.65 -5.20
N PRO A 83 0.75 7.52 -5.77
CA PRO A 83 1.98 7.08 -6.44
C PRO A 83 3.05 6.64 -5.44
N SER A 84 3.83 5.63 -5.82
CA SER A 84 4.99 5.16 -5.05
C SER A 84 6.30 5.48 -5.78
N ALA A 85 7.16 4.47 -5.99
CA ALA A 85 8.42 4.61 -6.69
C ALA A 85 8.28 4.40 -8.21
N LEU A 86 9.13 5.07 -9.00
CA LEU A 86 9.28 4.83 -10.44
C LEU A 86 9.64 3.38 -10.76
N THR A 87 10.31 2.69 -9.84
CA THR A 87 10.69 1.29 -9.98
C THR A 87 9.53 0.31 -9.76
N HIS A 88 8.39 0.77 -9.23
CA HIS A 88 7.25 -0.09 -8.94
C HIS A 88 6.68 -0.77 -10.19
N GLY A 89 6.24 -2.02 -10.06
CA GLY A 89 5.74 -2.82 -11.18
C GLY A 89 4.48 -2.25 -11.87
N ALA A 90 3.76 -1.33 -11.23
CA ALA A 90 2.63 -0.63 -11.84
C ALA A 90 3.04 0.60 -12.68
N TYR A 91 4.25 1.14 -12.49
CA TYR A 91 4.68 2.35 -13.20
C TYR A 91 4.70 2.17 -14.72
N PRO A 92 5.24 1.08 -15.30
CA PRO A 92 5.17 0.87 -16.75
C PRO A 92 3.75 0.78 -17.30
N PHE A 93 2.78 0.35 -16.48
CA PHE A 93 1.38 0.35 -16.88
C PHE A 93 0.79 1.76 -16.89
N TRP A 94 1.11 2.56 -15.88
CA TRP A 94 0.69 3.96 -15.79
C TRP A 94 1.30 4.83 -16.91
N SER A 95 2.62 4.73 -17.12
CA SER A 95 3.37 5.55 -18.09
C SER A 95 3.15 5.18 -19.55
N GLY A 96 2.50 4.04 -19.83
CA GLY A 96 2.30 3.53 -21.20
C GLY A 96 3.49 2.73 -21.74
N GLU A 97 4.61 2.61 -21.01
CA GLU A 97 5.74 1.76 -21.40
C GLU A 97 5.33 0.30 -21.62
N LEU A 98 4.41 -0.21 -20.81
CA LEU A 98 3.89 -1.55 -20.94
C LEU A 98 3.02 -1.73 -22.18
N PHE A 99 2.34 -0.67 -22.65
CA PHE A 99 1.69 -0.67 -23.95
C PHE A 99 2.75 -0.75 -25.05
N ASN A 100 3.82 0.03 -24.97
CA ASN A 100 4.89 0.00 -25.98
C ASN A 100 5.68 -1.33 -26.03
N LYS A 101 5.63 -2.13 -24.97
CA LYS A 101 6.35 -3.41 -24.88
C LYS A 101 5.93 -4.37 -26.01
N GLY A 102 6.92 -4.81 -26.79
CA GLY A 102 6.73 -5.75 -27.90
C GLY A 102 6.34 -5.11 -29.24
N ARG A 103 6.20 -3.78 -29.31
CA ARG A 103 5.98 -3.05 -30.57
C ARG A 103 7.31 -2.62 -31.18
N GLU A 104 7.66 -3.21 -32.32
CA GLU A 104 8.94 -2.95 -32.99
C GLU A 104 8.91 -1.65 -33.80
N ASP A 105 7.82 -1.38 -34.52
CA ASP A 105 7.62 -0.11 -35.23
C ASP A 105 7.39 1.02 -34.22
N ARG A 106 8.08 2.14 -34.43
CA ARG A 106 7.91 3.36 -33.66
C ARG A 106 6.51 3.96 -33.85
N ASN A 107 5.89 3.77 -35.00
CA ASN A 107 4.55 4.28 -35.29
C ASN A 107 3.44 3.59 -34.49
N ASP A 108 3.71 2.38 -33.98
CA ASP A 108 2.78 1.64 -33.12
C ASP A 108 2.92 2.03 -31.64
N ARG A 109 3.97 2.78 -31.30
CA ARG A 109 4.27 3.23 -29.93
C ARG A 109 3.62 4.58 -29.64
N ILE A 110 3.35 4.80 -28.37
CA ILE A 110 2.82 6.07 -27.85
C ILE A 110 3.83 6.73 -26.93
N GLU A 111 3.72 8.05 -26.82
CA GLU A 111 4.36 8.84 -25.79
C GLU A 111 3.25 9.53 -25.00
N LEU A 112 3.24 9.35 -23.68
CA LEU A 112 2.22 9.90 -22.81
C LEU A 112 2.82 11.00 -21.95
N ASP A 113 2.24 12.20 -22.04
CA ASP A 113 2.49 13.23 -21.04
C ASP A 113 1.70 12.88 -19.78
N ILE A 114 2.42 12.37 -18.78
CA ILE A 114 1.88 11.98 -17.47
C ILE A 114 2.00 13.09 -16.43
N SER A 115 2.28 14.33 -16.84
CA SER A 115 2.31 15.46 -15.94
C SER A 115 0.91 15.76 -15.37
N HIS A 116 0.89 16.34 -14.17
CA HIS A 116 -0.34 16.88 -13.60
C HIS A 116 -1.03 17.88 -14.55
N HIS A 117 -0.26 18.73 -15.24
CA HIS A 117 -0.80 19.70 -16.19
C HIS A 117 -1.66 19.03 -17.29
N ALA A 118 -1.17 17.93 -17.87
CA ALA A 118 -1.90 17.18 -18.89
C ALA A 118 -3.11 16.42 -18.30
N LEU A 119 -2.96 15.85 -17.10
CA LEU A 119 -3.92 14.88 -16.56
C LEU A 119 -4.87 15.41 -15.48
N ALA A 120 -4.74 16.65 -15.00
CA ALA A 120 -5.58 17.21 -13.93
C ALA A 120 -7.08 17.15 -14.25
N LYS A 121 -7.44 17.40 -15.51
CA LYS A 121 -8.82 17.40 -15.99
C LYS A 121 -9.31 16.03 -16.48
N GLY A 122 -8.44 15.04 -16.44
CA GLY A 122 -8.68 13.72 -16.99
C GLY A 122 -8.58 13.69 -18.52
N GLN A 123 -7.95 12.64 -19.07
CA GLN A 123 -7.72 12.52 -20.51
C GLN A 123 -7.76 11.06 -20.97
N LEU A 124 -8.43 10.83 -22.11
CA LEU A 124 -8.29 9.58 -22.86
C LEU A 124 -6.94 9.59 -23.59
N CYS A 125 -6.06 8.67 -23.19
CA CYS A 125 -4.69 8.59 -23.67
C CYS A 125 -4.55 7.68 -24.92
N GLY A 126 -3.39 7.73 -25.57
CA GLY A 126 -3.13 6.99 -26.82
C GLY A 126 -3.18 5.46 -26.71
N ASP A 127 -3.11 4.90 -25.50
CA ASP A 127 -3.33 3.46 -25.24
C ASP A 127 -4.81 3.11 -24.98
N GLY A 128 -5.73 4.05 -25.15
CA GLY A 128 -7.16 3.85 -24.92
C GLY A 128 -7.57 3.89 -23.45
N GLN A 129 -6.66 4.23 -22.53
CA GLN A 129 -7.00 4.36 -21.11
C GLN A 129 -7.29 5.82 -20.75
N TRP A 130 -8.36 6.04 -20.00
CA TRP A 130 -8.62 7.35 -19.38
C TRP A 130 -7.82 7.48 -18.08
N ARG A 131 -7.07 8.56 -17.94
CA ARG A 131 -6.23 8.84 -16.76
C ARG A 131 -6.56 10.20 -16.18
N GLN A 132 -6.44 10.33 -14.86
CA GLN A 132 -6.54 11.60 -14.15
C GLN A 132 -5.57 11.60 -12.97
N ILE A 133 -4.98 12.78 -12.69
CA ILE A 133 -4.26 13.06 -11.44
C ILE A 133 -5.08 14.07 -10.65
N VAL A 134 -5.31 13.80 -9.36
CA VAL A 134 -5.99 14.72 -8.45
C VAL A 134 -5.12 14.94 -7.23
N THR A 135 -4.55 16.12 -7.12
CA THR A 135 -3.73 16.54 -5.98
C THR A 135 -4.61 17.07 -4.84
N ILE A 136 -4.01 17.26 -3.67
CA ILE A 136 -4.68 17.90 -2.54
C ILE A 136 -5.11 19.34 -2.85
N GLU A 137 -4.33 20.04 -3.69
CA GLU A 137 -4.63 21.42 -4.11
C GLU A 137 -5.82 21.43 -5.08
N ASP A 138 -5.92 20.46 -5.99
CA ASP A 138 -7.09 20.30 -6.86
C ASP A 138 -8.35 19.99 -6.04
N ALA A 139 -8.24 19.12 -5.04
CA ALA A 139 -9.35 18.77 -4.17
C ALA A 139 -9.86 19.99 -3.38
N LEU A 140 -8.96 20.83 -2.85
CA LEU A 140 -9.31 22.10 -2.21
C LEU A 140 -9.96 23.08 -3.19
N ALA A 141 -9.39 23.24 -4.39
CA ALA A 141 -9.97 24.06 -5.43
C ALA A 141 -11.37 23.58 -5.85
N GLY A 142 -11.61 22.27 -5.78
CA GLY A 142 -12.91 21.61 -5.97
C GLY A 142 -13.89 21.76 -4.79
N GLY A 143 -13.48 22.41 -3.70
CA GLY A 143 -14.33 22.68 -2.54
C GLY A 143 -14.18 21.69 -1.37
N CYS A 144 -13.23 20.76 -1.41
CA CYS A 144 -12.95 19.91 -0.27
C CYS A 144 -12.35 20.72 0.87
N ASN A 145 -13.02 20.72 2.03
CA ASN A 145 -12.65 21.52 3.20
C ASN A 145 -12.27 20.65 4.42
N LEU A 146 -11.90 19.39 4.17
CA LEU A 146 -11.61 18.40 5.22
C LEU A 146 -10.18 18.49 5.78
N PHE A 147 -9.29 19.25 5.15
CA PHE A 147 -7.87 19.30 5.50
C PHE A 147 -7.31 20.72 5.44
N ASN A 148 -6.25 20.95 6.22
CA ASN A 148 -5.48 22.19 6.24
C ASN A 148 -4.11 21.95 5.60
N ILE A 149 -3.88 22.50 4.40
CA ILE A 149 -2.62 22.33 3.67
C ILE A 149 -1.42 22.88 4.45
N ASP A 150 -1.56 24.00 5.13
CA ASP A 150 -0.43 24.62 5.84
C ASP A 150 0.04 23.72 6.99
N THR A 151 -0.90 23.07 7.69
CA THR A 151 -0.59 22.04 8.68
C THR A 151 0.15 20.86 8.04
N LEU A 152 -0.36 20.34 6.93
CA LEU A 152 0.27 19.21 6.23
C LEU A 152 1.69 19.53 5.74
N LYS A 153 1.93 20.75 5.25
CA LYS A 153 3.26 21.22 4.85
C LYS A 153 4.23 21.35 6.03
N GLN A 154 3.75 21.58 7.25
CA GLN A 154 4.58 21.63 8.46
C GLN A 154 4.90 20.24 9.02
N GLU A 155 3.97 19.29 8.89
CA GLU A 155 4.12 17.93 9.41
C GLU A 155 5.01 17.04 8.54
N ASN A 156 5.14 17.38 7.25
CA ASN A 156 5.84 16.57 6.25
C ASN A 156 7.08 17.29 5.71
N SER A 157 8.08 16.52 5.30
CA SER A 157 9.16 17.08 4.49
C SER A 157 8.61 17.57 3.14
N ALA A 158 9.36 18.44 2.47
CA ALA A 158 8.95 18.92 1.14
C ALA A 158 8.82 17.77 0.12
N GLU A 159 9.63 16.72 0.27
CA GLU A 159 9.60 15.53 -0.59
C GLU A 159 8.38 14.65 -0.29
N ASP A 160 8.15 14.33 0.99
CA ASP A 160 6.98 13.57 1.42
C ASP A 160 5.68 14.28 1.02
N PHE A 161 5.64 15.61 1.16
CA PHE A 161 4.46 16.38 0.77
C PHE A 161 4.16 16.25 -0.72
N ARG A 162 5.20 16.31 -1.58
CA ARG A 162 5.03 16.17 -3.02
C ARG A 162 4.57 14.76 -3.41
N ASN A 163 5.14 13.72 -2.80
CA ASN A 163 4.72 12.35 -3.09
C ASN A 163 3.29 12.07 -2.59
N LEU A 164 3.03 12.33 -1.30
CA LEU A 164 1.77 11.96 -0.65
C LEU A 164 0.58 12.80 -1.12
N PHE A 165 0.79 14.09 -1.37
CA PHE A 165 -0.31 15.04 -1.60
C PHE A 165 -0.31 15.70 -2.99
N MET A 166 0.83 15.75 -3.67
CA MET A 166 0.93 16.31 -5.04
C MET A 166 1.07 15.23 -6.13
N CYS A 167 0.97 13.96 -5.74
CA CYS A 167 1.02 12.81 -6.64
C CYS A 167 2.32 12.72 -7.46
N GLU A 168 3.45 13.14 -6.90
CA GLU A 168 4.75 12.94 -7.54
C GLU A 168 5.31 11.55 -7.26
N PHE A 169 5.87 10.89 -8.29
CA PHE A 169 6.59 9.63 -8.10
C PHE A 169 7.95 9.87 -7.46
N VAL A 170 8.34 8.96 -6.57
CA VAL A 170 9.67 8.98 -5.96
C VAL A 170 10.68 8.32 -6.91
N ASP A 171 11.81 8.98 -7.13
CA ASP A 171 12.99 8.37 -7.73
C ASP A 171 13.82 7.72 -6.61
N ASP A 172 13.63 6.41 -6.44
CA ASP A 172 14.30 5.64 -5.39
C ASP A 172 15.72 5.20 -5.79
N GLN A 173 16.28 5.67 -6.90
CA GLN A 173 17.64 5.27 -7.32
C GLN A 173 18.74 5.71 -6.34
N ALA A 174 18.49 6.70 -5.50
CA ALA A 174 19.40 7.12 -4.44
C ALA A 174 19.23 6.33 -3.11
N SER A 175 18.22 5.45 -3.01
CA SER A 175 17.97 4.66 -1.81
C SER A 175 19.02 3.56 -1.64
N VAL A 176 19.44 3.30 -0.39
CA VAL A 176 20.37 2.19 -0.06
C VAL A 176 19.77 0.83 -0.47
N PHE A 177 18.45 0.70 -0.38
CA PHE A 177 17.70 -0.45 -0.87
C PHE A 177 16.59 0.03 -1.81
N PRO A 178 16.58 -0.38 -3.08
CA PRO A 178 15.49 -0.06 -4.01
C PRO A 178 14.15 -0.63 -3.52
N PHE A 179 13.05 0.07 -3.80
CA PHE A 179 11.71 -0.32 -3.37
C PHE A 179 11.33 -1.71 -3.90
N VAL A 180 11.70 -2.05 -5.13
CA VAL A 180 11.46 -3.38 -5.72
C VAL A 180 12.14 -4.50 -4.95
N GLU A 181 13.32 -4.25 -4.36
CA GLU A 181 13.97 -5.24 -3.51
C GLU A 181 13.24 -5.39 -2.18
N LEU A 182 12.83 -4.27 -1.57
CA LEU A 182 12.04 -4.28 -0.34
C LEU A 182 10.69 -4.99 -0.52
N GLN A 183 10.01 -4.78 -1.64
CA GLN A 183 8.74 -5.44 -1.96
C GLN A 183 8.86 -6.97 -2.03
N ARG A 184 10.01 -7.51 -2.46
CA ARG A 184 10.25 -8.97 -2.46
C ARG A 184 10.35 -9.54 -1.05
N CYS A 185 10.62 -8.70 -0.06
CA CYS A 185 10.66 -9.06 1.34
C CYS A 185 9.32 -8.86 2.06
N MET A 186 8.36 -8.17 1.43
CA MET A 186 7.00 -8.01 1.97
C MET A 186 6.25 -9.34 1.92
N VAL A 187 5.62 -9.70 3.02
CA VAL A 187 4.89 -10.96 3.18
C VAL A 187 3.67 -10.72 4.07
N GLU A 188 2.53 -11.33 3.72
CA GLU A 188 1.37 -11.33 4.59
C GLU A 188 1.64 -12.26 5.78
N SER A 189 2.16 -11.67 6.86
CA SER A 189 2.65 -12.43 8.01
C SER A 189 1.55 -13.28 8.68
N ALA A 190 0.28 -12.89 8.59
CA ALA A 190 -0.80 -13.67 9.18
C ALA A 190 -1.12 -14.96 8.40
N GLU A 191 -0.82 -14.99 7.09
CA GLU A 191 -1.06 -16.15 6.22
C GLU A 191 0.19 -17.03 6.09
N GLU A 192 1.36 -16.42 5.93
CA GLU A 192 2.59 -17.13 5.54
C GLU A 192 3.44 -17.58 6.73
N TRP A 193 3.26 -16.99 7.92
CA TRP A 193 4.07 -17.33 9.10
C TRP A 193 3.28 -18.19 10.09
N GLU A 194 3.39 -19.52 9.93
CA GLU A 194 2.73 -20.50 10.81
C GLU A 194 3.10 -20.37 12.31
N ASP A 195 4.28 -19.84 12.61
CA ASP A 195 4.80 -19.64 13.98
C ASP A 195 4.59 -18.22 14.52
N PHE A 196 3.79 -17.39 13.85
CA PHE A 196 3.47 -16.03 14.28
C PHE A 196 1.96 -15.82 14.39
N SER A 197 1.51 -15.40 15.58
CA SER A 197 0.11 -15.04 15.83
C SER A 197 0.03 -13.60 16.36
N PRO A 198 -0.31 -12.61 15.52
CA PRO A 198 -0.18 -11.19 15.88
C PRO A 198 -1.05 -10.77 17.08
N PHE A 199 -2.20 -11.42 17.26
CA PHE A 199 -3.18 -11.12 18.31
C PHE A 199 -3.00 -11.95 19.59
N ALA A 200 -2.06 -12.91 19.60
CA ALA A 200 -1.78 -13.69 20.80
C ALA A 200 -1.05 -12.84 21.86
N THR A 201 -1.25 -13.17 23.14
CA THR A 201 -0.51 -12.57 24.27
C THR A 201 1.00 -12.66 24.08
N ARG A 202 1.48 -13.74 23.42
CA ARG A 202 2.86 -13.95 23.00
C ARG A 202 2.89 -14.27 21.51
N PRO A 203 3.20 -13.31 20.62
CA PRO A 203 3.04 -13.52 19.18
C PRO A 203 3.91 -14.63 18.57
N PHE A 204 5.08 -14.92 19.16
CA PHE A 204 5.93 -16.05 18.79
C PHE A 204 5.92 -17.17 19.85
N GLY A 205 4.91 -17.23 20.72
CA GLY A 205 4.86 -18.15 21.85
C GLY A 205 6.06 -17.99 22.80
N TYR A 206 6.71 -19.10 23.14
CA TYR A 206 7.92 -19.13 23.99
C TYR A 206 9.22 -19.13 23.20
N ARG A 207 9.17 -18.71 21.93
CA ARG A 207 10.36 -18.65 21.10
C ARG A 207 11.18 -17.40 21.43
N ALA A 208 12.49 -17.59 21.53
CA ALA A 208 13.43 -16.50 21.68
C ALA A 208 13.42 -15.57 20.45
N VAL A 209 13.37 -14.27 20.70
CA VAL A 209 13.56 -13.20 19.70
C VAL A 209 14.75 -12.31 20.10
N TRP A 210 15.19 -11.49 19.16
CA TRP A 210 16.12 -10.39 19.39
C TRP A 210 15.35 -9.08 19.43
N ILE A 211 15.78 -8.15 20.29
CA ILE A 211 15.19 -6.81 20.38
C ILE A 211 16.34 -5.83 20.16
N GLY A 212 16.28 -5.07 19.08
CA GLY A 212 17.20 -4.00 18.76
C GLY A 212 16.58 -2.66 19.13
N TYR A 213 17.37 -1.79 19.76
CA TYR A 213 16.96 -0.44 20.11
C TYR A 213 18.00 0.55 19.61
N ASP A 214 17.54 1.55 18.88
CA ASP A 214 18.32 2.63 18.32
C ASP A 214 17.91 3.94 19.01
N PRO A 215 18.72 4.43 19.96
CA PRO A 215 18.39 5.64 20.73
C PRO A 215 18.52 6.90 19.87
N SER A 216 17.55 7.81 19.99
CA SER A 216 17.68 9.18 19.48
C SER A 216 18.53 10.02 20.43
N HIS A 217 19.41 10.85 19.87
CA HIS A 217 20.22 11.80 20.65
C HIS A 217 19.89 13.27 20.33
N THR A 218 19.36 13.59 19.13
CA THR A 218 18.99 14.97 18.72
C THR A 218 17.96 14.99 17.58
N GLY A 219 16.69 15.29 17.89
CA GLY A 219 15.67 15.69 16.90
C GLY A 219 15.08 14.57 16.02
N ASP A 220 15.68 13.39 16.01
CA ASP A 220 15.19 12.16 15.40
C ASP A 220 14.28 11.36 16.36
N SER A 221 13.57 10.36 15.84
CA SER A 221 12.77 9.46 16.68
C SER A 221 13.59 8.23 17.07
N ALA A 222 13.54 7.82 18.33
CA ALA A 222 14.10 6.53 18.73
C ALA A 222 13.35 5.38 18.03
N GLY A 223 14.09 4.35 17.62
CA GLY A 223 13.57 3.17 16.93
C GLY A 223 13.73 1.91 17.78
N CYS A 224 12.73 1.03 17.76
CA CYS A 224 12.81 -0.30 18.38
C CYS A 224 12.27 -1.36 17.41
N ALA A 225 13.01 -2.45 17.25
CA ALA A 225 12.66 -3.56 16.36
C ALA A 225 12.73 -4.90 17.10
N VAL A 226 11.69 -5.71 16.93
CA VAL A 226 11.68 -7.11 17.41
C VAL A 226 11.97 -8.02 16.23
N LEU A 227 12.98 -8.88 16.33
CA LEU A 227 13.43 -9.75 15.25
C LEU A 227 13.35 -11.21 15.71
N ALA A 228 12.48 -12.01 15.09
CA ALA A 228 12.48 -13.45 15.34
C ALA A 228 13.51 -14.14 14.42
N PRO A 229 14.45 -14.96 14.96
CA PRO A 229 15.37 -15.73 14.15
C PRO A 229 14.59 -16.77 13.30
N PRO A 230 15.15 -17.30 12.21
CA PRO A 230 14.54 -18.35 11.39
C PRO A 230 14.40 -19.69 12.14
N PRO A 231 13.33 -20.48 11.96
CA PRO A 231 13.31 -21.85 12.46
C PRO A 231 14.27 -22.69 11.60
N GLY A 232 15.47 -22.96 12.11
CA GLY A 232 16.50 -23.79 11.47
C GLY A 232 17.68 -23.04 10.85
N ARG A 233 18.63 -23.76 10.23
CA ARG A 233 19.92 -23.24 9.70
C ARG A 233 19.86 -22.69 8.27
N ARG A 234 18.73 -22.14 7.81
CA ARG A 234 18.66 -21.52 6.47
C ARG A 234 18.54 -20.00 6.58
N ARG A 235 19.19 -19.33 5.63
CA ARG A 235 19.19 -17.87 5.40
C ARG A 235 17.74 -17.38 5.22
N GLN A 236 17.02 -17.14 6.31
CA GLN A 236 15.76 -16.41 6.26
C GLN A 236 15.97 -15.05 6.94
N ILE A 237 15.23 -14.08 6.45
CA ILE A 237 15.29 -12.68 6.88
C ILE A 237 14.68 -12.59 8.28
N PRO A 238 15.30 -11.85 9.22
CA PRO A 238 14.72 -11.60 10.54
C PRO A 238 13.31 -10.99 10.41
N ARG A 239 12.35 -11.53 11.16
CA ARG A 239 10.94 -11.11 11.08
C ARG A 239 10.68 -9.93 12.01
N ALA A 240 10.36 -8.77 11.44
CA ALA A 240 10.18 -7.53 12.19
C ALA A 240 8.80 -7.44 12.87
N GLY A 241 8.80 -7.31 14.18
CA GLY A 241 7.66 -6.88 14.99
C GLY A 241 7.67 -5.36 15.18
N THR A 242 6.46 -4.83 15.35
CA THR A 242 6.02 -3.43 15.53
C THR A 242 7.13 -2.39 15.77
N PRO A 243 7.40 -1.50 14.80
CA PRO A 243 8.21 -0.31 15.05
C PRO A 243 7.49 0.58 16.06
N THR A 244 8.15 0.92 17.16
CA THR A 244 7.68 2.00 18.04
C THR A 244 8.57 3.21 17.78
N SER A 245 7.98 4.27 17.22
CA SER A 245 8.64 5.57 17.03
C SER A 245 8.29 6.46 18.21
N GLY A 246 9.30 6.81 19.01
CA GLY A 246 9.13 7.63 20.22
C GLY A 246 9.48 9.09 19.99
N LYS A 247 8.80 9.80 19.07
CA LYS A 247 9.05 11.24 18.88
C LYS A 247 8.60 12.01 20.13
N GLY A 248 9.53 12.59 20.88
CA GLY A 248 9.24 13.38 22.09
C GLY A 248 8.97 12.60 23.38
N MET A 249 9.21 11.28 23.41
CA MET A 249 9.15 10.51 24.65
C MET A 249 10.42 10.70 25.49
N ASP A 250 10.27 10.92 26.80
CA ASP A 250 11.41 10.90 27.71
C ASP A 250 12.04 9.49 27.82
N PHE A 251 13.27 9.42 28.34
CA PHE A 251 13.99 8.16 28.46
C PHE A 251 13.26 7.12 29.34
N ALA A 252 12.46 7.56 30.30
CA ALA A 252 11.72 6.66 31.19
C ALA A 252 10.55 5.97 30.45
N ALA A 253 9.81 6.70 29.62
CA ALA A 253 8.76 6.17 28.76
C ALA A 253 9.34 5.20 27.72
N GLN A 254 10.49 5.52 27.14
CA GLN A 254 11.19 4.62 26.22
C GLN A 254 11.63 3.32 26.91
N ALA A 255 12.22 3.40 28.11
CA ALA A 255 12.62 2.23 28.89
C ALA A 255 11.41 1.33 29.25
N LYS A 256 10.28 1.93 29.61
CA LYS A 256 9.04 1.18 29.91
C LYS A 256 8.50 0.46 28.68
N SER A 257 8.50 1.10 27.51
CA SER A 257 8.10 0.46 26.24
C SER A 257 8.96 -0.76 25.92
N ILE A 258 10.29 -0.65 26.09
CA ILE A 258 11.21 -1.78 25.92
C ILE A 258 10.90 -2.88 26.94
N GLU A 259 10.64 -2.54 28.20
CA GLU A 259 10.27 -3.52 29.21
C GLU A 259 9.00 -4.30 28.84
N GLU A 260 7.96 -3.60 28.37
CA GLU A 260 6.69 -4.20 27.91
C GLU A 260 6.90 -5.14 26.72
N LEU A 261 7.71 -4.75 25.73
CA LEU A 261 8.11 -5.63 24.63
C LEU A 261 8.76 -6.90 25.15
N THR A 262 9.55 -6.80 26.22
CA THR A 262 10.29 -7.96 26.74
C THR A 262 9.48 -8.86 27.66
N LYS A 263 8.31 -8.39 28.11
CA LYS A 263 7.30 -9.22 28.75
C LYS A 263 6.47 -9.95 27.68
N ARG A 264 6.15 -9.24 26.58
CA ARG A 264 5.39 -9.77 25.43
C ARG A 264 6.17 -10.81 24.63
N TYR A 265 7.47 -10.60 24.41
CA TYR A 265 8.36 -11.50 23.66
C TYR A 265 9.45 -12.11 24.54
N LEU A 266 9.73 -13.41 24.37
CA LEU A 266 10.81 -14.06 25.12
C LEU A 266 12.17 -13.66 24.51
N ARG A 267 13.10 -13.14 25.31
CA ARG A 267 14.45 -12.79 24.82
C ARG A 267 15.34 -14.03 24.68
N GLY A 268 16.09 -14.12 23.60
CA GLY A 268 17.24 -15.02 23.53
C GLY A 268 18.42 -14.42 24.31
N ILE A 269 18.88 -15.07 25.37
CA ILE A 269 20.13 -14.69 26.04
C ILE A 269 21.29 -15.26 25.23
N HIS A 270 21.90 -14.46 24.36
CA HIS A 270 23.22 -14.78 23.83
C HIS A 270 24.27 -14.23 24.80
N ARG A 271 24.91 -15.13 25.56
CA ARG A 271 26.21 -14.84 26.14
C ARG A 271 27.22 -14.90 24.99
N HIS A 272 27.84 -13.76 24.68
CA HIS A 272 29.09 -13.74 23.91
C HIS A 272 30.21 -14.38 24.73
#